data_AF-A0A6V7JAC6-F1
#
_entry.id   AF-A0A6V7JAC6-F1
#
_cell.length_a   1.000
_cell.length_b   1.000
_cell.length_c   1.000
_cell.angle_alpha   90.00
_cell.angle_beta   90.00
_cell.angle_gamma   90.00
#
_symmetry.space_group_name_H-M   'P 1'
#
loop_
_entity.id
_entity.type
_entity.pdbx_description
1 polymer ?
#
loop_
_entity_poly.entity_id
_entity_poly.type
_entity_poly.pdbx_seq_one_letter_code
_entity_poly.pdbx_strand_id
1 'polypeptide(L)' 'MRHLVLLSLFCFLKVITADGGPKVIIIGSGPAGIAAASKLLQNGINDVIILEADNRYGGRVNTSKL' A
#
# COMPACT_ATOMS: atom_id res chain seq x y z
N MET A 1 -25.58 -5.74 -31.03
CA MET A 1 -25.62 -7.01 -30.25
C MET A 1 -24.26 -7.34 -29.62
N ARG A 2 -23.15 -7.53 -30.37
CA ARG A 2 -21.82 -7.86 -29.80
C ARG A 2 -21.20 -6.80 -28.87
N HIS A 3 -21.33 -5.51 -29.18
CA HIS A 3 -20.81 -4.43 -28.34
C HIS A 3 -21.55 -4.28 -27.00
N LEU A 4 -22.84 -4.63 -26.96
CA LEU A 4 -23.64 -4.54 -25.74
C LEU A 4 -23.24 -5.59 -24.70
N VAL A 5 -22.92 -6.81 -25.16
CA VAL A 5 -22.40 -7.91 -24.33
C VAL A 5 -20.99 -7.61 -23.82
N LEU A 6 -20.14 -6.99 -24.64
CA LEU A 6 -18.81 -6.57 -24.23
C LEU A 6 -18.89 -5.49 -23.14
N LEU A 7 -19.79 -4.52 -23.31
CA LEU A 7 -20.00 -3.44 -22.34
C LEU A 7 -20.57 -3.97 -21.01
N SER A 8 -21.50 -4.93 -21.05
CA SER A 8 -22.01 -5.56 -19.82
C SER A 8 -20.94 -6.38 -19.10
N LEU A 9 -20.08 -7.12 -19.83
CA LEU A 9 -18.97 -7.87 -19.25
C LEU A 9 -17.93 -6.95 -18.60
N PHE A 10 -17.60 -5.84 -19.26
CA PHE A 10 -16.67 -4.83 -18.74
C PHE A 10 -17.22 -4.15 -17.49
N CYS A 11 -18.53 -3.88 -17.45
CA CYS A 11 -19.21 -3.31 -16.29
C CYS A 11 -19.23 -4.30 -15.10
N PHE A 12 -19.49 -5.59 -15.36
CA PHE A 12 -19.41 -6.64 -14.34
C PHE A 12 -18.00 -6.81 -13.76
N LEU A 13 -16.96 -6.76 -14.61
CA LEU A 13 -15.57 -6.89 -14.15
C LEU A 13 -15.17 -5.74 -13.21
N LYS A 14 -15.64 -4.52 -13.51
CA LYS A 14 -15.36 -3.33 -12.71
C LYS A 14 -16.10 -3.33 -11.35
N VAL A 15 -17.28 -3.95 -11.28
CA VAL A 15 -18.02 -4.15 -10.02
C VAL A 15 -17.32 -5.15 -9.09
N ILE A 16 -16.65 -6.16 -9.64
CA ILE A 16 -15.89 -7.15 -8.85
C ILE A 16 -14.67 -6.50 -8.18
N THR A 17 -14.06 -5.50 -8.83
CA THR A 17 -13.01 -4.67 -8.23
C THR A 17 -13.65 -3.56 -7.39
N ALA A 18 -14.26 -3.92 -6.26
CA ALA A 18 -14.64 -2.93 -5.25
C ALA A 18 -13.37 -2.15 -4.83
N ASP A 19 -13.38 -0.84 -5.05
CA ASP A 19 -12.26 0.11 -4.96
C ASP A 19 -11.78 0.39 -3.51
N GLY A 20 -11.73 -0.64 -2.66
CA GLY A 20 -11.55 -0.46 -1.22
C GLY A 20 -10.63 -1.48 -0.60
N GLY A 21 -9.43 -1.65 -1.17
CA GLY A 21 -8.37 -2.39 -0.50
C GLY A 21 -8.12 -1.83 0.92
N PRO A 22 -7.60 -2.65 1.86
CA PRO A 22 -7.38 -2.20 3.23
C PRO A 22 -6.45 -0.99 3.25
N LYS A 23 -6.80 0.01 4.06
CA LYS A 23 -5.99 1.19 4.33
C LYS A 23 -5.18 0.95 5.59
N VAL A 24 -3.86 1.09 5.52
CA VAL A 24 -2.96 0.71 6.62
C VAL A 24 -2.13 1.90 7.07
N ILE A 25 -2.17 2.16 8.39
CA ILE A 25 -1.28 3.11 9.04
C ILE A 25 -0.24 2.31 9.84
N ILE A 26 1.04 2.58 9.59
CA ILE A 26 2.17 2.01 10.33
C ILE A 26 2.76 3.11 11.21
N ILE A 27 2.90 2.85 12.51
CA ILE A 27 3.52 3.78 13.46
C ILE A 27 4.98 3.36 13.69
N GLY A 28 5.91 4.25 13.36
CA GLY A 28 7.35 4.04 13.40
C GLY A 28 7.94 3.61 12.05
N SER A 29 8.98 4.30 11.61
CA SER A 29 9.74 4.11 10.37
C SER A 29 11.12 3.47 10.64
N GLY A 30 11.23 2.69 11.71
CA GLY A 30 12.37 1.80 11.95
C GLY A 30 12.40 0.62 10.97
N PRO A 31 13.37 -0.31 11.11
CA PRO A 31 13.51 -1.46 10.22
C PRO A 31 12.24 -2.31 10.13
N ALA A 32 11.55 -2.50 11.26
CA ALA A 32 10.30 -3.26 11.32
C ALA A 32 9.16 -2.57 10.54
N GLY A 33 8.98 -1.26 10.70
CA GLY A 33 7.92 -0.51 10.02
C GLY A 33 8.13 -0.45 8.51
N ILE A 34 9.38 -0.22 8.08
CA ILE A 34 9.74 -0.25 6.66
C ILE A 34 9.54 -1.66 6.07
N ALA A 35 9.92 -2.72 6.80
CA ALA A 35 9.70 -4.10 6.35
C ALA A 35 8.21 -4.44 6.24
N ALA A 36 7.39 -3.99 7.19
CA ALA A 36 5.93 -4.16 7.15
C ALA A 36 5.33 -3.47 5.91
N ALA A 37 5.68 -2.21 5.66
CA ALA A 37 5.24 -1.49 4.47
C ALA A 37 5.65 -2.20 3.17
N SER A 38 6.93 -2.62 3.08
CA SER A 38 7.44 -3.37 1.93
C SER A 38 6.64 -4.66 1.69
N LYS A 39 6.33 -5.41 2.76
CA LYS A 39 5.55 -6.64 2.64
C LYS A 39 4.11 -6.37 2.21
N LEU A 40 3.46 -5.33 2.71
CA LEU A 40 2.10 -4.95 2.30
C LEU A 40 2.05 -4.60 0.81
N LEU A 41 2.97 -3.76 0.34
CA LEU A 41 3.07 -3.38 -1.07
C LEU A 41 3.32 -4.60 -1.97
N GLN A 42 4.22 -5.50 -1.58
CA GLN A 42 4.46 -6.75 -2.31
C GLN A 42 3.23 -7.67 -2.40
N ASN A 43 2.27 -7.53 -1.49
CA ASN A 43 1.04 -8.33 -1.45
C ASN A 43 -0.18 -7.55 -1.98
N GLY A 44 0.03 -6.45 -2.69
CA GLY A 44 -1.03 -5.69 -3.36
C GLY A 44 -1.84 -4.76 -2.44
N ILE A 45 -1.40 -4.54 -1.21
CA ILE A 45 -1.98 -3.55 -0.30
C ILE A 45 -1.22 -2.25 -0.50
N ASN A 46 -1.83 -1.35 -1.29
CA ASN A 46 -1.16 -0.16 -1.81
C ASN A 46 -1.51 1.14 -1.06
N ASP A 47 -2.61 1.15 -0.29
CA ASP A 47 -3.02 2.31 0.52
C ASP A 47 -2.35 2.22 1.91
N VAL A 48 -1.08 2.61 1.97
CA VAL A 48 -0.23 2.50 3.15
C VAL A 48 0.44 3.83 3.47
N ILE A 49 0.34 4.26 4.73
CA ILE A 49 1.05 5.44 5.27
C ILE A 49 1.91 5.02 6.46
N ILE A 50 3.15 5.52 6.52
CA ILE A 50 4.03 5.38 7.68
C ILE A 50 4.09 6.73 8.39
N LEU A 51 3.86 6.73 9.71
CA LEU A 51 4.02 7.90 10.58
C LEU A 51 5.22 7.69 11.49
N GLU A 52 6.13 8.66 11.52
CA GLU A 52 7.31 8.67 12.40
C GLU A 52 7.27 9.90 13.30
N ALA A 53 7.73 9.75 14.55
CA ALA A 53 7.76 10.85 15.50
C ALA A 53 8.96 11.79 15.27
N ASP A 54 10.06 11.25 14.75
CA ASP A 54 11.28 11.98 14.43
C ASP A 54 11.31 12.46 12.96
N ASN A 55 12.18 13.43 12.65
CA ASN A 55 12.41 13.96 11.31
C ASN A 55 13.26 13.02 10.43
N ARG A 56 13.57 11.81 10.90
CA ARG A 56 14.44 10.84 10.23
C ARG A 56 13.87 9.43 10.36
N TYR A 57 13.94 8.69 9.25
CA TYR A 57 13.63 7.27 9.23
C TYR A 57 14.82 6.38 9.65
N GLY A 58 14.56 5.10 9.89
CA GLY A 58 15.57 4.09 10.23
C GLY A 58 15.62 3.72 11.71
N GLY A 59 14.98 4.49 12.59
CA GLY A 59 14.90 4.20 14.03
C GLY A 59 16.28 3.98 14.64
N ARG A 60 16.49 2.80 15.26
CA ARG A 60 17.77 2.41 15.88
C ARG A 60 18.93 2.25 14.89
N VAL A 61 18.66 2.16 13.59
CA VAL A 61 19.69 2.19 12.55
C VAL A 61 19.97 3.64 12.20
N ASN A 62 21.15 4.14 12.58
CA ASN A 62 21.58 5.52 12.34
C ASN A 62 23.05 5.56 11.94
N THR A 63 23.32 5.55 10.64
CA THR A 63 24.69 5.67 10.11
C THR A 63 24.98 7.14 9.83
N SER A 64 25.87 7.74 10.62
CA SER A 64 26.39 9.09 10.37
C SER A 64 27.63 9.03 9.49
N LYS A 65 27.78 10.02 8.60
CA LYS A 65 29.10 10.29 8.01
C LYS A 65 30.01 10.85 9.11
N LEU A 66 31.20 10.27 9.23
CA LEU A 66 32.30 10.80 10.06
C LEU A 66 32.70 12.19 9.57
#